data_AF-A0A450U0L5-F1
#
_entry.id   AF-A0A450U0L5-F1
#
_cell.length_a   1.000
_cell.length_b   1.000
_cell.length_c   1.000
_cell.angle_alpha   90.00
_cell.angle_beta   90.00
_cell.angle_gamma   90.00
#
_symmetry.space_group_name_H-M   'P 1'
#
loop_
_entity.id
_entity.type
_entity.pdbx_description
1 polymer ?
#
loop_
_entity_poly.entity_id
_entity_poly.type
_entity_poly.pdbx_seq_one_letter_code
_entity_poly.pdbx_strand_id
1 'polypeptide(L)'
;MSGANRQLTLQEVSEYMRAHIGEWLAEEGLAKPSVVYEIELRERMVRVEEELKLMEKRFESVDRRFEAMARDNNERFEGINKRFEEVNNRFDTLTERIDRFMIWSFGVTMGAVFFAVTLSKTL
;
A
#
# COMPACT_ATOMS: atom_id res chain seq x y z
N MET A 1 59.82 40.87 22.59
CA MET A 1 58.72 39.93 22.24
C MET A 1 59.35 38.66 21.69
N SER A 2 59.29 37.55 22.43
CA SER A 2 59.12 36.18 21.91
C SER A 2 59.15 35.22 23.09
N GLY A 3 58.23 34.25 23.07
CA GLY A 3 57.69 33.56 24.24
C GLY A 3 58.67 32.67 25.00
N ALA A 4 58.60 32.74 26.32
CA ALA A 4 59.20 31.78 27.22
C ALA A 4 58.46 30.44 27.08
N ASN A 5 59.04 29.55 26.26
CA ASN A 5 58.62 28.17 26.13
C ASN A 5 59.04 27.39 27.40
N ARG A 6 58.15 27.27 28.39
CA ARG A 6 58.37 26.43 29.58
C ARG A 6 58.24 24.96 29.16
N GLN A 7 59.33 24.21 29.25
CA GLN A 7 59.28 22.76 29.20
C GLN A 7 58.60 22.25 30.47
N LEU A 8 57.35 21.80 30.35
CA LEU A 8 56.63 21.09 31.42
C LEU A 8 57.41 19.82 31.78
N THR A 9 57.67 19.62 33.07
CA THR A 9 58.36 18.42 33.54
C THR A 9 57.42 17.23 33.54
N LEU A 10 57.96 16.01 33.34
CA LEU A 10 57.15 14.79 33.38
C LEU A 10 56.48 14.58 34.75
N GLN A 11 57.09 15.10 35.83
CA GLN A 11 56.51 15.06 37.17
C GLN A 11 55.24 15.90 37.26
N GLU A 12 55.26 17.15 36.80
CA GLU A 12 54.08 18.03 36.80
C GLU A 12 52.95 17.44 35.98
N VAL A 13 53.26 16.86 34.82
CA VAL A 13 52.26 16.16 33.99
C VAL A 13 51.69 14.95 34.72
N SER A 14 52.52 14.17 35.43
CA SER A 14 52.07 12.97 36.15
C SER A 14 51.20 13.29 37.38
N GLU A 15 51.50 14.36 38.11
CA GLU A 15 50.68 14.84 39.22
C GLU A 15 49.37 15.40 38.72
N TYR A 16 49.41 16.22 37.67
CA TYR A 16 48.22 16.80 37.07
C TYR A 16 47.28 15.70 36.53
N MET A 17 47.82 14.73 35.79
CA MET A 17 47.03 13.58 35.33
C MET A 17 46.45 12.79 36.50
N ARG A 18 47.22 12.48 37.54
CA ARG A 18 46.69 11.72 38.70
C ARG A 18 45.60 12.47 39.46
N ALA A 19 45.71 13.78 39.55
CA ALA A 19 44.71 14.63 40.21
C ALA A 19 43.42 14.74 39.40
N HIS A 20 43.50 14.76 38.06
CA HIS A 20 42.34 15.00 37.18
C HIS A 20 41.83 13.76 36.45
N ILE A 21 42.52 12.61 36.47
CA ILE A 21 42.09 11.40 35.74
C ILE A 21 40.76 10.85 36.26
N GLY A 22 40.47 10.98 37.56
CA GLY A 22 39.18 10.58 38.12
C GLY A 22 38.02 11.46 37.61
N GLU A 23 38.29 12.76 37.45
CA GLU A 23 37.36 13.74 36.87
C GLU A 23 37.19 13.50 35.37
N TRP A 24 38.29 13.34 34.62
CA TRP A 24 38.24 13.01 33.18
C TRP A 24 37.55 11.68 32.91
N LEU A 25 37.79 10.63 33.69
CA LEU A 25 37.09 9.36 33.51
C LEU A 25 35.59 9.48 33.82
N ALA A 26 35.22 10.37 34.74
CA ALA A 26 33.83 10.68 35.06
C ALA A 26 33.16 11.55 33.97
N GLU A 27 33.89 12.52 33.41
CA GLU A 27 33.44 13.43 32.35
C GLU A 27 33.38 12.77 30.97
N GLU A 28 34.33 11.90 30.64
CA GLU A 28 34.50 11.27 29.32
C GLU A 28 33.62 10.01 29.14
N GLY A 29 32.74 9.73 30.11
CA GLY A 29 31.72 8.67 30.03
C GLY A 29 32.23 7.25 30.33
N LEU A 30 33.55 7.06 30.52
CA LEU A 30 34.16 5.78 30.88
C LEU A 30 33.84 5.31 32.32
N ALA A 31 33.25 6.17 33.15
CA ALA A 31 32.92 5.86 34.54
C ALA A 31 31.57 5.15 34.77
N LYS A 32 30.80 4.78 33.74
CA LYS A 32 29.69 3.84 33.95
C LYS A 32 30.30 2.43 34.10
N PRO A 33 30.19 1.77 35.27
CA PRO A 33 30.70 0.40 35.44
C PRO A 33 30.12 -0.50 34.34
N SER A 34 30.91 -1.42 33.78
CA SER A 34 30.50 -2.34 32.68
C SER A 34 29.08 -2.92 32.86
N VAL A 35 28.71 -3.25 34.09
CA VAL A 35 27.40 -3.77 34.48
C VAL A 35 26.24 -2.79 34.18
N VAL A 36 26.45 -1.48 34.35
CA VAL A 36 25.46 -0.44 34.06
C VAL A 36 25.18 -0.33 32.56
N TYR A 37 26.21 -0.48 31.72
CA TYR A 37 26.04 -0.53 30.26
C TYR A 37 25.24 -1.77 29.83
N GLU A 38 25.54 -2.93 30.40
CA GLU A 38 24.80 -4.16 30.10
C GLU A 38 23.31 -4.07 30.50
N ILE A 39 23.02 -3.44 31.64
CA ILE A 39 21.64 -3.21 32.10
C ILE A 39 20.90 -2.28 31.13
N GLU A 40 21.53 -1.16 30.73
CA GLU A 40 20.93 -0.18 29.81
C GLU A 40 20.66 -0.81 28.42
N LEU A 41 21.58 -1.63 27.91
CA LEU A 41 21.39 -2.35 26.65
C LEU A 41 20.25 -3.37 26.73
N ARG A 42 20.12 -4.10 27.84
CA ARG A 42 18.99 -5.02 28.06
C ARG A 42 17.66 -4.27 28.13
N GLU A 43 17.62 -3.13 28.80
CA GLU A 43 16.41 -2.30 28.87
C GLU A 43 16.01 -1.78 27.47
N ARG A 44 16.98 -1.33 26.67
CA ARG A 44 16.73 -0.94 25.28
C ARG A 44 16.25 -2.12 24.43
N MET A 45 16.82 -3.31 24.62
CA MET A 45 16.40 -4.53 23.91
C MET A 45 14.94 -4.88 24.25
N VAL A 46 14.57 -4.83 25.52
CA VAL A 46 13.19 -5.08 25.97
C VAL A 46 12.22 -4.08 25.34
N ARG A 47 12.54 -2.78 25.34
CA ARG A 47 11.72 -1.77 24.66
C ARG A 47 11.54 -2.05 23.16
N VAL A 48 12.62 -2.42 22.47
CA VAL A 48 12.57 -2.77 21.04
C VAL A 48 11.70 -4.01 20.81
N GLU A 49 11.81 -5.05 21.65
CA GLU A 49 10.96 -6.24 21.56
C GLU A 49 9.47 -5.91 21.78
N GLU A 50 9.15 -5.01 22.70
CA GLU A 50 7.79 -4.52 22.92
C GLU A 50 7.25 -3.74 21.72
N GLU A 51 8.06 -2.86 21.14
CA GLU A 51 7.69 -2.13 19.91
C GLU A 51 7.49 -3.07 18.73
N LEU A 52 8.32 -4.11 18.58
CA LEU A 52 8.18 -5.13 17.54
C LEU A 52 6.88 -5.94 17.72
N LYS A 53 6.53 -6.33 18.95
CA LYS A 53 5.24 -7.00 19.23
C LYS A 53 4.05 -6.10 18.93
N LEU A 54 4.15 -4.80 19.20
CA LEU A 54 3.11 -3.84 18.84
C LEU A 54 2.98 -3.71 17.32
N MET A 55 4.12 -3.69 16.60
CA MET A 55 4.17 -3.64 15.16
C MET A 55 3.53 -4.88 14.54
N GLU A 56 3.84 -6.08 15.03
CA GLU A 56 3.21 -7.34 14.61
C GLU A 56 1.67 -7.29 14.74
N LYS A 57 1.16 -6.87 15.90
CA LYS A 57 -0.29 -6.71 16.10
C LYS A 57 -0.93 -5.70 15.14
N ARG A 58 -0.22 -4.63 14.81
CA ARG A 58 -0.68 -3.64 13.82
C ARG A 58 -0.70 -4.24 12.42
N PHE A 59 0.30 -5.01 12.04
CA PHE A 59 0.33 -5.72 10.76
C PHE A 59 -0.82 -6.71 10.64
N GLU A 60 -1.06 -7.55 11.66
CA GLU A 60 -2.21 -8.46 11.65
C GLU A 60 -3.55 -7.73 11.49
N SER A 61 -3.69 -6.55 12.13
CA SER A 61 -4.89 -5.71 11.99
C SER A 61 -5.04 -5.16 10.58
N VAL A 62 -3.93 -4.77 9.95
CA VAL A 62 -3.89 -4.33 8.55
C VAL A 62 -4.25 -5.47 7.61
N ASP A 63 -3.68 -6.66 7.81
CA ASP A 63 -3.96 -7.85 7.00
C ASP A 63 -5.45 -8.21 7.05
N ARG A 64 -6.06 -8.24 8.24
CA ARG A 64 -7.51 -8.47 8.38
C ARG A 64 -8.35 -7.45 7.63
N ARG A 65 -7.95 -6.18 7.62
CA ARG A 65 -8.67 -5.12 6.87
C ARG A 65 -8.50 -5.29 5.37
N PHE A 66 -7.32 -5.67 4.91
CA PHE A 66 -7.07 -5.96 3.49
C PHE A 66 -7.88 -7.18 3.02
N GLU A 67 -7.92 -8.26 3.80
CA GLU A 67 -8.76 -9.43 3.49
C GLU A 67 -10.24 -9.08 3.42
N ALA A 68 -10.74 -8.28 4.36
CA ALA A 68 -12.13 -7.82 4.36
C ALA A 68 -12.43 -6.96 3.12
N MET A 69 -11.53 -6.03 2.78
CA MET A 69 -11.67 -5.19 1.58
C MET A 69 -11.60 -6.01 0.29
N ALA A 70 -10.72 -7.01 0.22
CA ALA A 70 -10.64 -7.91 -0.93
C ALA A 70 -11.93 -8.70 -1.12
N ARG A 71 -12.54 -9.18 -0.02
CA ARG A 71 -13.83 -9.86 -0.05
C ARG A 71 -14.97 -8.96 -0.54
N ASP A 72 -15.11 -7.77 0.04
CA ASP A 72 -16.12 -6.79 -0.38
C ASP A 72 -15.97 -6.43 -1.85
N ASN A 73 -14.74 -6.17 -2.31
CA ASN A 73 -14.48 -5.89 -3.72
C ASN A 73 -14.90 -7.06 -4.61
N ASN A 74 -14.57 -8.30 -4.24
CA ASN A 74 -14.96 -9.47 -5.02
C ASN A 74 -16.50 -9.58 -5.12
N GLU A 75 -17.22 -9.44 -4.02
CA GLU A 75 -18.69 -9.48 -4.01
C GLU A 75 -19.30 -8.37 -4.89
N ARG A 76 -18.74 -7.16 -4.83
CA ARG A 76 -19.17 -6.03 -5.67
C ARG A 76 -18.90 -6.29 -7.15
N PHE A 77 -17.75 -6.85 -7.50
CA PHE A 77 -17.43 -7.21 -8.88
C PHE A 77 -18.34 -8.32 -9.41
N GLU A 78 -18.65 -9.34 -8.61
CA GLU A 78 -19.65 -10.35 -8.98
C GLU A 78 -21.03 -9.75 -9.22
N GLY A 79 -21.45 -8.79 -8.37
CA GLY A 79 -22.68 -8.04 -8.55
C GLY A 79 -22.71 -7.22 -9.84
N ILE A 80 -21.58 -6.59 -10.21
CA ILE A 80 -21.42 -5.87 -11.48
C ILE A 80 -21.50 -6.83 -12.67
N ASN A 81 -20.82 -7.98 -12.60
CA ASN A 81 -20.85 -8.99 -13.66
C ASN A 81 -22.27 -9.48 -13.95
N LYS A 82 -23.06 -9.78 -12.91
CA LYS A 82 -24.47 -10.19 -13.07
C LYS A 82 -25.31 -9.11 -13.76
N ARG A 83 -25.13 -7.85 -13.38
CA ARG A 83 -25.84 -6.73 -14.02
C ARG A 83 -25.44 -6.55 -15.47
N PHE A 84 -24.15 -6.74 -15.78
CA PHE A 84 -23.66 -6.65 -17.15
C PHE A 84 -24.23 -7.77 -18.02
N GLU A 85 -24.29 -8.99 -17.49
CA GLU A 85 -24.92 -10.14 -18.17
C GLU A 85 -26.42 -9.89 -18.42
N GLU A 86 -27.15 -9.33 -17.44
CA GLU A 86 -28.55 -8.94 -17.63
C GLU A 86 -28.71 -7.87 -18.72
N VAL A 87 -27.82 -6.89 -18.75
CA VAL A 87 -27.82 -5.84 -19.78
C VAL A 87 -27.55 -6.44 -21.17
N ASN A 88 -26.58 -7.35 -21.30
CA ASN A 88 -26.31 -8.04 -22.56
C ASN A 88 -27.53 -8.82 -23.05
N ASN A 89 -28.18 -9.59 -22.18
CA ASN A 89 -29.40 -10.33 -22.54
C ASN A 89 -30.53 -9.42 -23.04
N ARG A 90 -30.68 -8.23 -22.43
CA ARG A 90 -31.64 -7.22 -22.88
C ARG A 90 -31.27 -6.65 -24.26
N PHE A 91 -29.99 -6.40 -24.50
CA PHE A 91 -29.51 -5.96 -25.82
C PHE A 91 -29.71 -7.02 -26.89
N ASP A 92 -29.43 -8.30 -26.61
CA ASP A 92 -29.67 -9.39 -27.56
C ASP A 92 -31.16 -9.49 -27.91
N THR A 93 -32.05 -9.40 -26.90
CA THR A 93 -33.49 -9.38 -27.11
C THR A 93 -33.95 -8.19 -27.97
N LEU A 94 -33.35 -7.01 -27.79
CA LEU A 94 -33.64 -5.83 -28.62
C LEU A 94 -33.16 -6.02 -30.05
N THR A 95 -31.96 -6.57 -30.23
CA THR A 95 -31.39 -6.88 -31.55
C THR A 95 -32.29 -7.85 -32.31
N GLU A 96 -32.74 -8.95 -31.68
CA GLU A 96 -33.67 -9.90 -32.32
C GLU A 96 -34.99 -9.26 -32.76
N ARG A 97 -35.52 -8.31 -31.96
CA ARG A 97 -36.75 -7.58 -32.31
C ARG A 97 -36.52 -6.65 -33.49
N ILE A 98 -35.39 -5.94 -33.51
CA ILE A 98 -35.02 -5.06 -34.61
C ILE A 98 -34.82 -5.86 -35.89
N ASP A 99 -34.11 -6.99 -35.83
CA ASP A 99 -33.88 -7.87 -36.98
C ASP A 99 -35.19 -8.41 -37.54
N ARG A 100 -36.10 -8.87 -36.67
CA ARG A 100 -37.43 -9.31 -37.08
C ARG A 100 -38.20 -8.18 -37.75
N PHE A 101 -38.25 -7.01 -37.13
CA PHE A 101 -38.93 -5.84 -37.70
C PHE A 101 -38.35 -5.45 -39.07
N MET A 102 -37.02 -5.50 -39.22
CA MET A 102 -36.32 -5.25 -40.47
C MET A 102 -36.75 -6.25 -41.55
N ILE A 103 -36.75 -7.55 -41.26
CA ILE A 103 -37.16 -8.60 -42.22
C ILE A 103 -38.61 -8.39 -42.67
N TRP A 104 -39.53 -8.14 -41.75
CA TRP A 104 -40.94 -7.95 -42.10
C TRP A 104 -41.18 -6.65 -42.88
N SER A 105 -40.55 -5.54 -42.50
CA SER A 105 -40.72 -4.26 -43.21
C SER A 105 -40.17 -4.32 -44.64
N PHE A 106 -39.02 -4.95 -44.86
CA PHE A 106 -38.50 -5.22 -46.21
C PHE A 106 -39.39 -6.18 -47.00
N GLY A 107 -39.90 -7.24 -46.37
CA GLY A 107 -40.83 -8.17 -47.02
C GLY A 107 -42.13 -7.51 -47.47
N VAL A 108 -42.73 -6.66 -46.61
CA VAL A 108 -43.97 -5.94 -46.93
C VAL A 108 -43.75 -4.91 -48.03
N THR A 109 -42.68 -4.12 -47.96
CA THR A 109 -42.37 -3.11 -49.00
C THR A 109 -42.08 -3.76 -50.35
N MET A 110 -41.26 -4.81 -50.39
CA MET A 110 -40.98 -5.58 -51.61
C MET A 110 -42.25 -6.25 -52.16
N GLY A 111 -43.09 -6.84 -51.30
CA GLY A 111 -44.35 -7.46 -51.69
C GLY A 111 -45.36 -6.47 -52.26
N ALA A 112 -45.49 -5.29 -51.65
CA ALA A 112 -46.37 -4.23 -52.15
C ALA A 112 -45.92 -3.71 -53.53
N VAL A 113 -44.61 -3.51 -53.72
CA VAL A 113 -44.04 -3.10 -55.02
C VAL A 113 -44.27 -4.18 -56.08
N PHE A 114 -43.99 -5.45 -55.76
CA PHE A 114 -44.21 -6.57 -56.68
C PHE A 114 -45.70 -6.71 -57.07
N PHE A 115 -46.60 -6.58 -56.12
CA PHE A 115 -48.04 -6.64 -56.35
C PHE A 115 -48.52 -5.49 -57.25
N ALA A 116 -48.04 -4.27 -57.03
CA ALA A 116 -48.37 -3.12 -57.88
C ALA A 116 -47.90 -3.33 -59.33
N VAL A 117 -46.68 -3.85 -59.52
CA VAL A 117 -46.11 -4.14 -60.86
C VAL A 117 -46.91 -5.23 -61.59
N THR A 118 -47.30 -6.29 -60.89
CA THR A 118 -48.08 -7.40 -61.49
C THR A 118 -49.51 -6.98 -61.83
N LEU A 119 -50.17 -6.19 -60.98
CA LEU A 119 -51.47 -5.61 -61.29
C LEU A 119 -51.42 -4.70 -62.53
N SER A 120 -50.41 -3.83 -62.62
CA SER A 120 -50.26 -2.91 -63.76
C SER A 120 -50.04 -3.63 -65.10
N LYS A 121 -49.56 -4.87 -65.09
CA LYS A 121 -49.30 -5.65 -66.31
C LYS A 121 -50.49 -6.56 -66.68
N THR A 122 -51.41 -6.80 -65.74
CA THR A 122 -52.57 -7.69 -65.93
C THR A 122 -53.83 -6.95 -66.35
N LEU A 123 -53.96 -5.67 -65.93
CA LEU A 123 -54.92 -4.70 -66.45
C LEU A 123 -54.48 -4.16 -67.82
#